data_AF-A0A2D7H8E6-F1
#
_entry.id   AF-A0A2D7H8E6-F1
#
_cell.length_a   1.000
_cell.length_b   1.000
_cell.length_c   1.000
_cell.angle_alpha   90.00
_cell.angle_beta   90.00
_cell.angle_gamma   90.00
#
_symmetry.space_group_name_H-M   'P 1'
#
loop_
_entity.id
_entity.type
_entity.pdbx_description
1 polymer ?
#
loop_
_entity_poly.entity_id
_entity_poly.type
_entity_poly.pdbx_seq_one_letter_code
_entity_poly.pdbx_strand_id
1 'polypeptide(L)'
;MILRIAIAFLAVVSAVPSSAEELNILFLGNSFTARHDIAGLVEQILEEGDPTADVQVQRVIYGGQNMFKHSTYYFSQSFIEQSTLTEETITQRIATMRGFLNSDTAPNPEEWNRHWAALGKTNVLFADIHKHITRAIKNHEALLRDNPKTEWDYVVLQSWRDVSEQPNQGYERYATKLAEIVKAQGGEVILYMTSPETQNQAPVTEPYNVASAERDTAVGLRMAKALQPKAVIPVPLAIKNIQTGDSDKPGTDLVFRYHNDGHPNQTCAFLVANLFYTAMTGKSPEGLEFNSVTETKLKKGKDPDGGEPTVVFDNKEKAYLQRMAYEAVLEFNLGNENES
;
A
#
# COMPACT_ATOMS: atom_id res chain seq x y z
N MET A 1 62.45 -21.96 -45.32
CA MET A 1 61.42 -22.51 -44.40
C MET A 1 60.69 -21.32 -43.80
N ILE A 2 59.51 -20.97 -44.33
CA ILE A 2 58.79 -19.72 -43.97
C ILE A 2 57.79 -20.05 -42.86
N LEU A 3 57.98 -19.46 -41.68
CA LEU A 3 57.13 -19.59 -40.51
C LEU A 3 55.91 -18.66 -40.66
N ARG A 4 54.69 -19.23 -40.70
CA ARG A 4 53.44 -18.47 -40.68
C ARG A 4 52.96 -18.35 -39.23
N ILE A 5 52.92 -17.13 -38.71
CA ILE A 5 52.31 -16.79 -37.43
C ILE A 5 50.81 -16.56 -37.70
N ALA A 6 49.96 -17.38 -37.08
CA ALA A 6 48.52 -17.16 -37.08
C ALA A 6 48.16 -16.25 -35.89
N ILE A 7 47.60 -15.08 -36.19
CA ILE A 7 47.04 -14.16 -35.18
C ILE A 7 45.56 -14.53 -35.02
N ALA A 8 45.20 -15.05 -33.85
CA ALA A 8 43.80 -15.28 -33.47
C ALA A 8 43.21 -13.97 -32.92
N PHE A 9 42.19 -13.44 -33.59
CA PHE A 9 41.37 -12.35 -33.06
C PHE A 9 40.39 -12.92 -32.04
N LEU A 10 40.55 -12.54 -30.78
CA LEU A 10 39.56 -12.78 -29.72
C LEU A 10 38.44 -11.75 -29.91
N ALA A 11 37.27 -12.19 -30.38
CA ALA A 11 36.09 -11.34 -30.44
C ALA A 11 35.55 -11.15 -29.01
N VAL A 12 35.70 -9.96 -28.46
CA VAL A 12 35.02 -9.55 -27.22
C VAL A 12 33.57 -9.27 -27.60
N VAL A 13 32.67 -10.18 -27.24
CA VAL A 13 31.23 -9.95 -27.36
C VAL A 13 30.85 -9.01 -26.21
N SER A 14 30.64 -7.74 -26.52
CA SER A 14 30.01 -6.80 -25.59
C SER A 14 28.55 -7.25 -25.39
N ALA A 15 28.25 -7.82 -24.23
CA ALA A 15 26.87 -8.06 -23.83
C ALA A 15 26.16 -6.69 -23.75
N VAL A 16 25.21 -6.46 -24.63
CA VAL A 16 24.28 -5.34 -24.49
C VAL A 16 23.47 -5.62 -23.23
N PRO A 17 23.43 -4.71 -22.24
CA PRO A 17 22.57 -4.90 -21.08
C PRO A 17 21.13 -5.08 -21.57
N SER A 18 20.48 -6.16 -21.12
CA SER A 18 19.04 -6.33 -21.33
C SER A 18 18.35 -5.07 -20.84
N SER A 19 17.36 -4.58 -21.60
CA SER A 19 16.44 -3.55 -21.09
C SER A 19 15.96 -3.99 -19.71
N ALA A 20 16.00 -3.08 -18.73
CA ALA A 20 15.41 -3.32 -17.43
C ALA A 20 13.97 -3.80 -17.61
N GLU A 21 13.55 -4.76 -16.80
CA GLU A 21 12.16 -5.19 -16.78
C GLU A 21 11.36 -4.06 -16.10
N GLU A 22 10.56 -3.35 -16.90
CA GLU A 22 9.69 -2.28 -16.39
C GLU A 22 8.59 -2.92 -15.53
N LEU A 23 8.47 -2.47 -14.29
CA LEU A 23 7.50 -2.98 -13.32
C LEU A 23 6.49 -1.90 -12.95
N ASN A 24 5.27 -2.02 -13.49
CA ASN A 24 4.19 -1.06 -13.30
C ASN A 24 3.34 -1.39 -12.05
N ILE A 25 3.32 -0.47 -11.08
CA ILE A 25 2.61 -0.63 -9.80
C ILE A 25 1.58 0.48 -9.60
N LEU A 26 0.31 0.12 -9.47
CA LEU A 26 -0.76 1.06 -9.12
C LEU A 26 -1.14 0.97 -7.64
N PHE A 27 -1.03 2.07 -6.92
CA PHE A 27 -1.55 2.19 -5.56
C PHE A 27 -2.95 2.81 -5.53
N LEU A 28 -3.93 2.04 -5.06
CA LEU A 28 -5.26 2.52 -4.71
C LEU A 28 -5.35 2.73 -3.20
N GLY A 29 -5.48 3.98 -2.77
CA GLY A 29 -5.51 4.26 -1.34
C GLY A 29 -5.90 5.68 -0.96
N ASN A 30 -5.39 6.11 0.19
CA ASN A 30 -5.75 7.39 0.79
C ASN A 30 -4.51 8.12 1.31
N SER A 31 -4.70 8.97 2.31
CA SER A 31 -3.64 9.77 2.87
C SER A 31 -2.52 8.95 3.52
N PHE A 32 -2.73 7.68 3.88
CA PHE A 32 -1.67 6.80 4.38
C PHE A 32 -0.70 6.37 3.28
N THR A 33 -1.15 6.18 2.04
CA THR A 33 -0.25 6.03 0.88
C THR A 33 0.35 7.36 0.43
N ALA A 34 -0.38 8.48 0.51
CA ALA A 34 0.15 9.78 0.08
C ALA A 34 1.22 10.34 1.01
N ARG A 35 1.09 10.10 2.32
CA ARG A 35 2.05 10.57 3.32
C ARG A 35 3.41 9.94 3.04
N HIS A 36 4.47 10.73 3.17
CA HIS A 36 5.86 10.27 2.97
C HIS A 36 6.18 9.71 1.58
N ASP A 37 5.23 9.84 0.64
CA ASP A 37 5.27 9.18 -0.67
C ASP A 37 5.56 7.68 -0.59
N ILE A 38 4.71 6.91 0.10
CA ILE A 38 4.90 5.45 0.25
C ILE A 38 5.17 4.77 -1.10
N ALA A 39 4.48 5.16 -2.17
CA ALA A 39 4.71 4.56 -3.49
C ALA A 39 6.15 4.80 -3.98
N GLY A 40 6.65 6.04 -3.87
CA GLY A 40 8.05 6.36 -4.23
C GLY A 40 9.08 5.72 -3.29
N LEU A 41 8.76 5.52 -2.00
CA LEU A 41 9.64 4.77 -1.10
C LEU A 41 9.71 3.28 -1.49
N VAL A 42 8.61 2.72 -1.99
CA VAL A 42 8.56 1.33 -2.49
C VAL A 42 9.35 1.18 -3.78
N GLU A 43 9.20 2.12 -4.73
CA GLU A 43 10.04 2.23 -5.92
C GLU A 43 11.53 2.22 -5.52
N GLN A 44 11.94 3.17 -4.68
CA GLN A 44 13.32 3.33 -4.25
C GLN A 44 13.92 2.05 -3.65
N ILE A 45 13.22 1.40 -2.71
CA ILE A 45 13.77 0.22 -2.02
C ILE A 45 13.77 -1.02 -2.92
N LEU A 46 12.82 -1.15 -3.86
CA LEU A 46 12.79 -2.26 -4.81
C LEU A 46 13.96 -2.15 -5.81
N GLU A 47 14.19 -0.96 -6.37
CA GLU A 47 15.31 -0.71 -7.30
C GLU A 47 16.67 -0.81 -6.62
N GLU A 48 16.76 -0.45 -5.33
CA GLU A 48 18.00 -0.64 -4.58
C GLU A 48 18.34 -2.13 -4.40
N GLY A 49 17.34 -2.96 -4.08
CA GLY A 49 17.55 -4.41 -3.91
C GLY A 49 17.61 -5.20 -5.21
N ASP A 50 17.16 -4.61 -6.32
CA ASP A 50 17.36 -5.11 -7.68
C ASP A 50 17.66 -3.95 -8.66
N PRO A 51 18.94 -3.60 -8.87
CA PRO A 51 19.35 -2.52 -9.77
C PRO A 51 19.02 -2.76 -11.26
N THR A 52 18.44 -3.91 -11.60
CA THR A 52 18.00 -4.22 -12.97
C THR A 52 16.50 -4.01 -13.19
N ALA A 53 15.74 -3.73 -12.13
CA ALA A 53 14.34 -3.34 -12.22
C ALA A 53 14.19 -1.86 -12.56
N ASP A 54 13.16 -1.52 -13.34
CA ASP A 54 12.73 -0.14 -13.58
C ASP A 54 11.30 -0.01 -13.03
N VAL A 55 11.13 0.54 -11.83
CA VAL A 55 9.86 0.48 -11.11
C VAL A 55 9.06 1.75 -11.38
N GLN A 56 7.88 1.60 -11.99
CA GLN A 56 6.99 2.71 -12.31
C GLN A 56 5.77 2.70 -11.39
N VAL A 57 5.66 3.70 -10.50
CA VAL A 57 4.55 3.78 -9.55
C VAL A 57 3.54 4.86 -9.89
N GLN A 58 2.25 4.51 -9.84
CA GLN A 58 1.16 5.48 -9.90
C GLN A 58 0.24 5.37 -8.69
N ARG A 59 -0.50 6.45 -8.43
CA ARG A 59 -1.32 6.62 -7.22
C ARG A 59 -2.69 7.18 -7.56
N VAL A 60 -3.74 6.48 -7.12
CA VAL A 60 -5.12 7.01 -7.13
C VAL A 60 -5.57 7.14 -5.69
N ILE A 61 -5.58 8.39 -5.22
CA ILE A 61 -5.72 8.70 -3.80
C ILE A 61 -6.89 9.63 -3.51
N TYR A 62 -7.74 9.20 -2.58
CA TYR A 62 -8.77 10.04 -1.98
C TYR A 62 -8.56 10.09 -0.46
N GLY A 63 -8.23 11.27 0.08
CA GLY A 63 -7.86 11.44 1.49
C GLY A 63 -8.94 10.94 2.46
N GLY A 64 -8.57 10.11 3.43
CA GLY A 64 -9.48 9.52 4.40
C GLY A 64 -10.54 8.57 3.84
N GLN A 65 -10.35 7.99 2.63
CA GLN A 65 -11.34 7.10 2.00
C GLN A 65 -10.90 5.63 2.00
N ASN A 66 -11.87 4.72 2.04
CA ASN A 66 -11.69 3.27 2.17
C ASN A 66 -12.08 2.53 0.88
N MET A 67 -11.79 1.23 0.79
CA MET A 67 -12.01 0.47 -0.45
C MET A 67 -13.48 0.41 -0.88
N PHE A 68 -14.44 0.53 0.06
CA PHE A 68 -15.85 0.68 -0.27
C PHE A 68 -16.10 1.86 -1.21
N LYS A 69 -15.56 3.02 -0.88
CA LYS A 69 -15.81 4.23 -1.69
C LYS A 69 -15.01 4.21 -2.98
N HIS A 70 -13.77 3.71 -2.96
CA HIS A 70 -12.98 3.49 -4.17
C HIS A 70 -13.72 2.63 -5.20
N SER A 71 -14.28 1.50 -4.77
CA SER A 71 -14.94 0.53 -5.65
C SER A 71 -16.36 0.92 -6.06
N THR A 72 -17.12 1.57 -5.18
CA THR A 72 -18.56 1.82 -5.40
C THR A 72 -18.88 3.22 -5.91
N TYR A 73 -18.19 4.24 -5.41
CA TYR A 73 -18.56 5.65 -5.65
C TYR A 73 -17.55 6.44 -6.46
N TYR A 74 -16.27 6.05 -6.45
CA TYR A 74 -15.21 6.74 -7.16
C TYR A 74 -14.76 6.02 -8.43
N PHE A 75 -15.30 4.83 -8.69
CA PHE A 75 -14.96 3.97 -9.82
C PHE A 75 -13.45 3.81 -10.03
N SER A 76 -12.69 3.53 -8.96
CA SER A 76 -11.23 3.42 -9.03
C SER A 76 -10.76 2.26 -9.91
N GLN A 77 -11.63 1.30 -10.23
CA GLN A 77 -11.35 0.27 -11.23
C GLN A 77 -11.04 0.84 -12.62
N SER A 78 -11.48 2.05 -12.97
CA SER A 78 -11.08 2.71 -14.23
C SER A 78 -9.57 2.84 -14.37
N PHE A 79 -8.85 3.00 -13.26
CA PHE A 79 -7.40 3.13 -13.27
C PHE A 79 -6.71 1.77 -13.33
N ILE A 80 -7.36 0.71 -12.84
CA ILE A 80 -6.90 -0.68 -13.01
C ILE A 80 -7.07 -1.10 -14.48
N GLU A 81 -8.19 -0.74 -15.09
CA GLU A 81 -8.57 -1.17 -16.44
C GLU A 81 -7.96 -0.31 -17.56
N GLN A 82 -6.93 0.51 -17.29
CA GLN A 82 -6.44 1.53 -18.23
C GLN A 82 -6.20 0.99 -19.65
N SER A 83 -5.55 -0.16 -19.77
CA SER A 83 -5.26 -0.83 -21.05
C SER A 83 -6.52 -1.22 -21.83
N THR A 84 -7.59 -1.65 -21.17
CA THR A 84 -8.82 -2.15 -21.82
C THR A 84 -10.00 -1.17 -21.81
N LEU A 85 -9.92 -0.09 -21.02
CA LEU A 85 -11.02 0.82 -20.78
C LEU A 85 -11.37 1.67 -22.01
N THR A 86 -12.67 1.77 -22.31
CA THR A 86 -13.20 2.56 -23.43
C THR A 86 -13.65 3.95 -22.99
N GLU A 87 -13.61 4.93 -23.91
CA GLU A 87 -14.12 6.28 -23.67
C GLU A 87 -15.60 6.29 -23.26
N GLU A 88 -16.41 5.40 -23.86
CA GLU A 88 -17.82 5.20 -23.50
C GLU A 88 -17.96 4.80 -22.03
N THR A 89 -17.15 3.84 -21.56
CA THR A 89 -17.19 3.39 -20.17
C THR A 89 -16.76 4.50 -19.21
N ILE A 90 -15.71 5.26 -19.54
CA ILE A 90 -15.28 6.42 -18.73
C ILE A 90 -16.41 7.46 -18.65
N THR A 91 -17.04 7.77 -19.78
CA THR A 91 -18.12 8.75 -19.89
C THR A 91 -19.34 8.32 -19.06
N GLN A 92 -19.70 7.03 -19.12
CA GLN A 92 -20.78 6.47 -18.32
C GLN A 92 -20.49 6.57 -16.82
N ARG A 93 -19.27 6.22 -16.39
CA ARG A 93 -18.85 6.34 -14.97
C ARG A 93 -18.87 7.79 -14.49
N ILE A 94 -18.43 8.74 -15.31
CA ILE A 94 -18.54 10.18 -15.03
C ILE A 94 -20.01 10.59 -14.85
N ALA A 95 -20.89 10.17 -15.76
CA ALA A 95 -22.32 10.47 -15.69
C ALA A 95 -22.95 9.88 -14.42
N THR A 96 -22.61 8.64 -14.06
CA THR A 96 -23.07 8.00 -12.82
C THR A 96 -22.60 8.77 -11.57
N MET A 97 -21.32 9.16 -11.50
CA MET A 97 -20.80 9.96 -10.38
C MET A 97 -21.47 11.34 -10.29
N ARG A 98 -21.74 11.99 -11.43
CA ARG A 98 -22.51 13.25 -11.45
C ARG A 98 -23.93 13.04 -10.93
N GLY A 99 -24.54 11.89 -11.24
CA GLY A 99 -25.83 11.48 -10.69
C GLY A 99 -25.81 11.34 -9.16
N PHE A 100 -24.73 10.80 -8.59
CA PHE A 100 -24.57 10.68 -7.13
C PHE A 100 -24.58 12.04 -6.42
N LEU A 101 -24.07 13.09 -7.07
CA LEU A 101 -24.02 14.44 -6.48
C LEU A 101 -25.38 15.14 -6.38
N ASN A 102 -26.45 14.58 -6.97
CA ASN A 102 -27.78 15.16 -6.96
C ASN A 102 -28.58 14.86 -5.69
N SER A 103 -28.05 14.05 -4.77
CA SER A 103 -28.72 13.69 -3.51
C SER A 103 -27.71 13.51 -2.38
N ASP A 104 -28.07 13.94 -1.18
CA ASP A 104 -27.32 13.66 0.05
C ASP A 104 -27.60 12.26 0.61
N THR A 105 -28.43 11.47 -0.07
CA THR A 105 -28.73 10.06 0.27
C THR A 105 -27.99 9.13 -0.67
N ALA A 106 -27.36 8.10 -0.12
CA ALA A 106 -26.67 7.09 -0.92
C ALA A 106 -27.65 6.42 -1.91
N PRO A 107 -27.27 6.20 -3.18
CA PRO A 107 -28.11 5.53 -4.18
C PRO A 107 -28.61 4.15 -3.75
N ASN A 108 -27.82 3.45 -2.91
CA ASN A 108 -28.21 2.22 -2.23
C ASN A 108 -28.08 2.42 -0.71
N PRO A 109 -29.14 2.91 -0.02
CA PRO A 109 -29.10 3.15 1.42
C PRO A 109 -28.87 1.89 2.24
N GLU A 110 -29.36 0.74 1.77
CA GLU A 110 -29.21 -0.53 2.48
C GLU A 110 -27.74 -0.96 2.54
N GLU A 111 -27.04 -0.95 1.39
CA GLU A 111 -25.61 -1.27 1.34
C GLU A 111 -24.77 -0.27 2.13
N TRP A 112 -25.10 1.02 2.02
CA TRP A 112 -24.43 2.08 2.78
C TRP A 112 -24.54 1.84 4.28
N ASN A 113 -25.76 1.63 4.79
CA ASN A 113 -26.00 1.40 6.21
C ASN A 113 -25.37 0.09 6.68
N ARG A 114 -25.47 -0.98 5.90
CA ARG A 114 -24.87 -2.27 6.23
C ARG A 114 -23.34 -2.19 6.33
N HIS A 115 -22.69 -1.51 5.39
CA HIS A 115 -21.23 -1.32 5.42
C HIS A 115 -20.79 -0.61 6.70
N TRP A 116 -21.44 0.51 7.04
CA TRP A 116 -21.05 1.27 8.23
C TRP A 116 -21.40 0.55 9.54
N ALA A 117 -22.54 -0.16 9.60
CA ALA A 117 -22.91 -0.98 10.73
C ALA A 117 -21.90 -2.10 11.02
N ALA A 118 -21.36 -2.76 9.97
CA ALA A 118 -20.33 -3.78 10.10
C ALA A 118 -18.98 -3.24 10.65
N LEU A 119 -18.82 -1.92 10.66
CA LEU A 119 -17.67 -1.20 11.22
C LEU A 119 -18.02 -0.48 12.54
N GLY A 120 -19.21 -0.72 13.10
CA GLY A 120 -19.68 -0.07 14.32
C GLY A 120 -19.95 1.43 14.18
N LYS A 121 -20.20 1.94 12.96
CA LYS A 121 -20.46 3.36 12.67
C LYS A 121 -21.93 3.58 12.29
N THR A 122 -22.57 4.57 12.90
CA THR A 122 -24.03 4.78 12.75
C THR A 122 -24.44 6.15 12.19
N ASN A 123 -23.50 7.08 11.95
CA ASN A 123 -23.80 8.45 11.51
C ASN A 123 -22.85 8.93 10.39
N VAL A 124 -22.63 8.09 9.38
CA VAL A 124 -21.80 8.49 8.23
C VAL A 124 -22.70 9.03 7.13
N LEU A 125 -22.57 10.34 6.85
CA LEU A 125 -23.40 11.02 5.87
C LEU A 125 -22.84 10.77 4.46
N PHE A 126 -23.72 10.48 3.50
CA PHE A 126 -23.31 10.31 2.11
C PHE A 126 -22.77 11.63 1.51
N ALA A 127 -23.36 12.76 1.90
CA ALA A 127 -22.88 14.09 1.51
C ALA A 127 -21.38 14.34 1.84
N ASP A 128 -20.83 13.69 2.88
CA ASP A 128 -19.41 13.87 3.28
C ASP A 128 -18.43 13.40 2.18
N ILE A 129 -18.90 12.53 1.28
CA ILE A 129 -18.06 12.01 0.19
C ILE A 129 -18.20 12.80 -1.12
N HIS A 130 -19.13 13.76 -1.21
CA HIS A 130 -19.35 14.53 -2.45
C HIS A 130 -18.09 15.23 -2.95
N LYS A 131 -17.28 15.81 -2.04
CA LYS A 131 -16.00 16.43 -2.42
C LYS A 131 -15.04 15.45 -3.09
N HIS A 132 -15.07 14.18 -2.68
CA HIS A 132 -14.23 13.13 -3.25
C HIS A 132 -14.82 12.58 -4.54
N ILE A 133 -16.15 12.47 -4.66
CA ILE A 133 -16.82 12.15 -5.94
C ILE A 133 -16.46 13.21 -6.99
N THR A 134 -16.50 14.50 -6.64
CA THR A 134 -16.06 15.59 -7.52
C THR A 134 -14.60 15.46 -7.94
N ARG A 135 -13.71 15.04 -7.03
CA ARG A 135 -12.31 14.76 -7.37
C ARG A 135 -12.18 13.53 -8.28
N ALA A 136 -12.96 12.48 -8.03
CA ALA A 136 -12.97 11.28 -8.86
C ALA A 136 -13.45 11.59 -10.28
N ILE A 137 -14.48 12.41 -10.44
CA ILE A 137 -14.92 12.93 -11.75
C ILE A 137 -13.76 13.63 -12.45
N LYS A 138 -13.04 14.55 -11.79
CA LYS A 138 -11.90 15.25 -12.39
C LYS A 138 -10.78 14.29 -12.82
N ASN A 139 -10.50 13.26 -12.02
CA ASN A 139 -9.51 12.25 -12.38
C ASN A 139 -9.96 11.44 -13.61
N HIS A 140 -11.27 11.11 -13.72
CA HIS A 140 -11.82 10.41 -14.88
C HIS A 140 -11.86 11.30 -16.12
N GLU A 141 -12.16 12.60 -15.97
CA GLU A 141 -12.09 13.57 -17.07
C GLU A 141 -10.64 13.73 -17.55
N ALA A 142 -9.64 13.62 -16.67
CA ALA A 142 -8.24 13.56 -17.07
C ALA A 142 -7.93 12.26 -17.82
N LEU A 143 -8.36 11.11 -17.29
CA LEU A 143 -8.20 9.81 -17.94
C LEU A 143 -8.89 9.75 -19.33
N LEU A 144 -10.04 10.41 -19.49
CA LEU A 144 -10.74 10.50 -20.78
C LEU A 144 -9.95 11.31 -21.80
N ARG A 145 -9.24 12.36 -21.37
CA ARG A 145 -8.42 13.19 -22.26
C ARG A 145 -7.13 12.48 -22.65
N ASP A 146 -6.54 11.76 -21.71
CA ASP A 146 -5.24 11.11 -21.86
C ASP A 146 -5.21 9.82 -21.02
N ASN A 147 -5.46 8.69 -21.67
CA ASN A 147 -5.37 7.37 -21.06
C ASN A 147 -4.03 6.74 -21.47
N PRO A 148 -3.11 6.51 -20.52
CA PRO A 148 -1.79 5.96 -20.85
C PRO A 148 -1.84 4.49 -21.31
N LYS A 149 -3.01 3.82 -21.20
CA LYS A 149 -3.19 2.41 -21.56
C LYS A 149 -2.26 1.46 -20.81
N THR A 150 -1.82 1.84 -19.62
CA THR A 150 -0.93 1.04 -18.78
C THR A 150 -1.56 -0.31 -18.44
N GLU A 151 -0.76 -1.36 -18.62
CA GLU A 151 -0.99 -2.69 -18.04
C GLU A 151 -0.24 -2.76 -16.72
N TRP A 152 -0.91 -3.21 -15.67
CA TRP A 152 -0.36 -3.22 -14.32
C TRP A 152 0.17 -4.60 -13.95
N ASP A 153 1.45 -4.69 -13.59
CA ASP A 153 2.00 -5.91 -13.00
C ASP A 153 1.44 -6.11 -11.59
N TYR A 154 1.38 -5.03 -10.80
CA TYR A 154 0.86 -5.06 -9.45
C TYR A 154 -0.15 -3.95 -9.18
N VAL A 155 -1.23 -4.30 -8.47
CA VAL A 155 -2.15 -3.31 -7.90
C VAL A 155 -2.21 -3.47 -6.39
N VAL A 156 -1.81 -2.40 -5.70
CA VAL A 156 -1.83 -2.30 -4.25
C VAL A 156 -3.18 -1.77 -3.79
N LEU A 157 -3.89 -2.56 -2.99
CA LEU A 157 -5.17 -2.19 -2.40
C LEU A 157 -4.95 -1.83 -0.92
N GLN A 158 -5.24 -0.59 -0.53
CA GLN A 158 -4.97 -0.09 0.83
C GLN A 158 -6.21 -0.19 1.74
N SER A 159 -6.06 -0.77 2.94
CA SER A 159 -7.10 -0.68 3.98
C SER A 159 -7.14 0.70 4.65
N TRP A 160 -8.25 1.06 5.29
CA TRP A 160 -8.36 2.23 6.18
C TRP A 160 -9.63 2.22 7.04
N ARG A 161 -9.47 1.89 8.34
CA ARG A 161 -10.57 1.88 9.35
C ARG A 161 -11.83 1.19 8.84
N ASP A 162 -11.62 0.18 8.00
CA ASP A 162 -12.64 -0.61 7.34
C ASP A 162 -12.38 -2.09 7.48
N VAL A 163 -11.40 -2.53 8.28
CA VAL A 163 -11.22 -3.93 8.58
C VAL A 163 -12.31 -4.38 9.55
N SER A 164 -13.06 -5.43 9.19
CA SER A 164 -14.15 -6.00 9.98
C SER A 164 -13.86 -7.46 10.29
N GLU A 165 -14.21 -7.90 11.49
CA GLU A 165 -14.19 -9.33 11.86
C GLU A 165 -15.23 -10.14 11.09
N GLN A 166 -16.31 -9.49 10.66
CA GLN A 166 -17.37 -10.15 9.90
C GLN A 166 -16.85 -10.48 8.50
N PRO A 167 -16.89 -11.76 8.09
CA PRO A 167 -16.47 -12.15 6.75
C PRO A 167 -17.24 -11.40 5.67
N ASN A 168 -16.55 -11.07 4.58
CA ASN A 168 -17.12 -10.37 3.44
C ASN A 168 -17.81 -9.04 3.83
N GLN A 169 -17.20 -8.32 4.76
CA GLN A 169 -17.55 -6.94 5.10
C GLN A 169 -16.32 -6.03 4.99
N GLY A 170 -16.56 -4.72 4.99
CA GLY A 170 -15.48 -3.75 5.08
C GLY A 170 -14.42 -3.92 3.99
N TYR A 171 -13.16 -3.88 4.38
CA TYR A 171 -11.99 -4.01 3.52
C TYR A 171 -12.03 -5.30 2.71
N GLU A 172 -12.30 -6.44 3.35
CA GLU A 172 -12.32 -7.76 2.69
C GLU A 172 -13.26 -7.77 1.48
N ARG A 173 -14.50 -7.30 1.64
CA ARG A 173 -15.48 -7.30 0.56
C ARG A 173 -15.04 -6.47 -0.64
N TYR A 174 -14.60 -5.25 -0.40
CA TYR A 174 -14.36 -4.29 -1.47
C TYR A 174 -12.97 -4.39 -2.07
N ALA A 175 -11.97 -4.82 -1.30
CA ALA A 175 -10.68 -5.22 -1.84
C ALA A 175 -10.81 -6.48 -2.69
N THR A 176 -11.60 -7.49 -2.28
CA THR A 176 -11.90 -8.68 -3.10
C THR A 176 -12.51 -8.30 -4.44
N LYS A 177 -13.52 -7.42 -4.44
CA LYS A 177 -14.14 -6.93 -5.68
C LYS A 177 -13.13 -6.26 -6.64
N LEU A 178 -12.20 -5.46 -6.12
CA LEU A 178 -11.16 -4.84 -6.95
C LEU A 178 -10.09 -5.84 -7.37
N ALA A 179 -9.71 -6.79 -6.50
CA ALA A 179 -8.76 -7.86 -6.78
C ALA A 179 -9.21 -8.74 -7.95
N GLU A 180 -10.50 -9.06 -8.04
CA GLU A 180 -11.06 -9.79 -9.18
C GLU A 180 -10.87 -9.03 -10.51
N ILE A 181 -11.03 -7.70 -10.49
CA ILE A 181 -10.81 -6.85 -11.66
C ILE A 181 -9.33 -6.83 -12.04
N VAL A 182 -8.43 -6.67 -11.05
CA VAL A 182 -6.98 -6.71 -11.27
C VAL A 182 -6.56 -8.00 -11.96
N LYS A 183 -7.00 -9.15 -11.44
CA LYS A 183 -6.72 -10.47 -12.03
C LYS A 183 -7.31 -10.62 -13.43
N ALA A 184 -8.50 -10.07 -13.68
CA ALA A 184 -9.11 -10.07 -15.01
C ALA A 184 -8.33 -9.20 -16.03
N GLN A 185 -7.52 -8.25 -15.56
CA GLN A 185 -6.59 -7.47 -16.40
C GLN A 185 -5.21 -8.14 -16.53
N GLY A 186 -5.00 -9.30 -15.93
CA GLY A 186 -3.71 -10.01 -15.94
C GLY A 186 -2.70 -9.54 -14.88
N GLY A 187 -3.08 -8.57 -14.04
CA GLY A 187 -2.23 -8.08 -12.96
C GLY A 187 -2.33 -8.92 -11.69
N GLU A 188 -1.34 -8.76 -10.82
CA GLU A 188 -1.28 -9.37 -9.51
C GLU A 188 -1.70 -8.41 -8.39
N VAL A 189 -2.23 -8.95 -7.31
CA VAL A 189 -2.79 -8.15 -6.20
C VAL A 189 -1.81 -8.07 -5.05
N ILE A 190 -1.64 -6.88 -4.47
CA ILE A 190 -0.96 -6.67 -3.20
C ILE A 190 -1.96 -6.09 -2.20
N LEU A 191 -2.13 -6.76 -1.05
CA LEU A 191 -2.99 -6.26 0.02
C LEU A 191 -2.17 -5.45 1.01
N TYR A 192 -2.40 -4.14 1.08
CA TYR A 192 -1.74 -3.25 2.02
C TYR A 192 -2.60 -3.03 3.28
N MET A 193 -2.35 -3.84 4.30
CA MET A 193 -3.00 -3.74 5.61
C MET A 193 -2.36 -2.59 6.39
N THR A 194 -2.99 -1.42 6.40
CA THR A 194 -2.56 -0.29 7.25
C THR A 194 -2.93 -0.53 8.72
N SER A 195 -2.45 0.32 9.62
CA SER A 195 -2.56 0.10 11.07
C SER A 195 -2.92 1.34 11.88
N PRO A 196 -4.00 2.08 11.54
CA PRO A 196 -4.35 3.29 12.26
C PRO A 196 -4.77 3.10 13.72
N GLU A 197 -5.12 1.87 14.11
CA GLU A 197 -5.57 1.50 15.45
C GLU A 197 -4.49 0.84 16.31
N THR A 198 -3.38 0.39 15.71
CA THR A 198 -2.21 -0.16 16.44
C THR A 198 -1.08 0.88 16.55
N GLN A 199 -1.04 1.84 15.63
CA GLN A 199 -0.10 2.95 15.66
C GLN A 199 -0.17 3.75 16.98
N ASN A 200 0.99 3.94 17.61
CA ASN A 200 1.17 4.70 18.83
C ASN A 200 1.86 6.05 18.56
N GLN A 201 1.38 7.09 19.26
CA GLN A 201 1.98 8.44 19.25
C GLN A 201 2.94 8.68 20.43
N ALA A 202 3.02 7.74 21.36
CA ALA A 202 3.89 7.73 22.52
C ALA A 202 4.35 6.28 22.76
N PRO A 203 5.52 6.05 23.39
CA PRO A 203 5.96 4.71 23.78
C PRO A 203 4.85 3.94 24.51
N VAL A 204 4.69 2.66 24.18
CA VAL A 204 3.66 1.80 24.79
C VAL A 204 4.30 0.97 25.89
N THR A 205 3.72 1.03 27.10
CA THR A 205 4.02 0.12 28.19
C THR A 205 2.85 -0.83 28.41
N GLU A 206 3.07 -1.95 29.10
CA GLU A 206 1.99 -2.88 29.43
C GLU A 206 0.83 -2.21 30.18
N PRO A 207 -0.44 -2.61 29.91
CA PRO A 207 -0.85 -3.66 28.95
C PRO A 207 -0.91 -3.19 27.50
N TYR A 208 -0.41 -4.01 26.57
CA TYR A 208 -0.44 -3.72 25.14
C TYR A 208 -1.83 -3.88 24.52
N ASN A 209 -2.23 -2.95 23.64
CA ASN A 209 -3.46 -3.06 22.86
C ASN A 209 -3.23 -3.89 21.59
N VAL A 210 -3.27 -5.22 21.73
CA VAL A 210 -3.00 -6.15 20.62
C VAL A 210 -4.23 -6.50 19.78
N ALA A 211 -5.43 -6.28 20.31
CA ALA A 211 -6.68 -6.76 19.71
C ALA A 211 -6.91 -6.25 18.28
N SER A 212 -6.58 -4.98 18.00
CA SER A 212 -6.71 -4.42 16.65
C SER A 212 -5.72 -5.06 15.67
N ALA A 213 -4.50 -5.33 16.10
CA ALA A 213 -3.49 -5.98 15.28
C ALA A 213 -3.82 -7.46 15.02
N GLU A 214 -4.30 -8.18 16.03
CA GLU A 214 -4.74 -9.57 15.90
C GLU A 214 -5.91 -9.70 14.93
N ARG A 215 -6.93 -8.84 15.09
CA ARG A 215 -8.05 -8.76 14.16
C ARG A 215 -7.56 -8.52 12.73
N ASP A 216 -6.76 -7.48 12.52
CA ASP A 216 -6.34 -7.10 11.17
C ASP A 216 -5.45 -8.18 10.54
N THR A 217 -4.60 -8.83 11.34
CA THR A 217 -3.78 -9.97 10.91
C THR A 217 -4.65 -11.16 10.50
N ALA A 218 -5.64 -11.54 11.31
CA ALA A 218 -6.55 -12.64 11.01
C ALA A 218 -7.39 -12.39 9.74
N VAL A 219 -7.84 -11.14 9.51
CA VAL A 219 -8.50 -10.77 8.26
C VAL A 219 -7.53 -10.86 7.08
N GLY A 220 -6.30 -10.39 7.25
CA GLY A 220 -5.25 -10.51 6.24
C GLY A 220 -4.99 -11.97 5.85
N LEU A 221 -4.85 -12.88 6.82
CA LEU A 221 -4.64 -14.31 6.59
C LEU A 221 -5.80 -14.95 5.82
N ARG A 222 -7.04 -14.67 6.24
CA ARG A 222 -8.24 -15.15 5.54
C ARG A 222 -8.27 -14.67 4.09
N MET A 223 -7.95 -13.40 3.85
CA MET A 223 -7.87 -12.85 2.50
C MET A 223 -6.71 -13.43 1.69
N ALA A 224 -5.55 -13.70 2.31
CA ALA A 224 -4.42 -14.35 1.65
C ALA A 224 -4.81 -15.75 1.15
N LYS A 225 -5.51 -16.54 1.96
CA LYS A 225 -6.04 -17.85 1.57
C LYS A 225 -7.07 -17.75 0.43
N ALA A 226 -8.02 -16.83 0.54
CA ALA A 226 -9.12 -16.70 -0.42
C ALA A 226 -8.67 -16.12 -1.76
N LEU A 227 -7.79 -15.12 -1.74
CA LEU A 227 -7.40 -14.37 -2.92
C LEU A 227 -6.07 -14.82 -3.51
N GLN A 228 -5.21 -15.52 -2.76
CA GLN A 228 -3.84 -15.83 -3.19
C GLN A 228 -3.14 -14.62 -3.85
N PRO A 229 -3.08 -13.46 -3.15
CA PRO A 229 -2.42 -12.28 -3.69
C PRO A 229 -0.91 -12.53 -3.81
N LYS A 230 -0.22 -11.74 -4.65
CA LYS A 230 1.25 -11.72 -4.69
C LYS A 230 1.86 -11.51 -3.32
N ALA A 231 1.28 -10.58 -2.55
CA ALA A 231 1.79 -10.21 -1.24
C ALA A 231 0.68 -9.64 -0.35
N VAL A 232 0.88 -9.79 0.97
CA VAL A 232 0.17 -9.02 1.99
C VAL A 232 1.23 -8.24 2.77
N ILE A 233 0.97 -6.95 3.03
CA ILE A 233 1.85 -6.07 3.79
C ILE A 233 1.26 -5.95 5.21
N PRO A 234 1.79 -6.67 6.22
CA PRO A 234 1.14 -6.84 7.52
C PRO A 234 1.60 -5.77 8.53
N VAL A 235 1.33 -4.49 8.26
CA VAL A 235 1.76 -3.39 9.18
C VAL A 235 1.27 -3.57 10.62
N PRO A 236 0.01 -3.98 10.90
CA PRO A 236 -0.45 -4.17 12.27
C PRO A 236 0.37 -5.22 13.03
N LEU A 237 0.75 -6.31 12.36
CA LEU A 237 1.56 -7.37 12.95
C LEU A 237 2.98 -6.85 13.29
N ALA A 238 3.61 -6.15 12.36
CA ALA A 238 4.94 -5.60 12.57
C ALA A 238 4.98 -4.60 13.73
N ILE A 239 4.01 -3.68 13.80
CA ILE A 239 3.90 -2.71 14.90
C ILE A 239 3.64 -3.44 16.23
N LYS A 240 2.72 -4.41 16.25
CA LYS A 240 2.44 -5.22 17.45
C LYS A 240 3.72 -5.86 17.97
N ASN A 241 4.48 -6.54 17.10
CA ASN A 241 5.70 -7.23 17.49
C ASN A 241 6.78 -6.28 18.03
N ILE A 242 6.92 -5.09 17.45
CA ILE A 242 7.86 -4.07 17.94
C ILE A 242 7.44 -3.50 19.31
N GLN A 243 6.13 -3.35 19.53
CA GLN A 243 5.59 -2.83 20.79
C GLN A 243 5.67 -3.87 21.90
N THR A 244 5.37 -5.13 21.63
CA THR A 244 5.34 -6.18 22.66
C THR A 244 6.71 -6.78 22.93
N GLY A 245 7.57 -6.88 21.91
CA GLY A 245 8.81 -7.64 21.98
C GLY A 245 8.58 -9.11 22.29
N ASP A 246 9.64 -9.77 22.75
CA ASP A 246 9.67 -11.13 23.30
C ASP A 246 10.32 -11.14 24.69
N SER A 247 10.45 -12.32 25.32
CA SER A 247 11.01 -12.45 26.67
C SER A 247 12.48 -12.03 26.79
N ASP A 248 13.24 -12.15 25.70
CA ASP A 248 14.67 -11.83 25.65
C ASP A 248 14.93 -10.41 25.09
N LYS A 249 13.96 -9.86 24.36
CA LYS A 249 13.98 -8.55 23.69
C LYS A 249 12.68 -7.81 23.99
N PRO A 250 12.60 -7.04 25.09
CA PRO A 250 11.39 -6.30 25.41
C PRO A 250 11.03 -5.30 24.30
N GLY A 251 9.76 -4.90 24.28
CA GLY A 251 9.24 -3.87 23.38
C GLY A 251 10.05 -2.57 23.39
N THR A 252 9.92 -1.80 22.31
CA THR A 252 10.70 -0.56 22.11
C THR A 252 9.90 0.70 22.41
N ASP A 253 10.62 1.80 22.61
CA ASP A 253 10.04 3.15 22.73
C ASP A 253 9.71 3.80 21.37
N LEU A 254 9.76 3.03 20.27
CA LEU A 254 9.46 3.57 18.95
C LEU A 254 7.99 3.99 18.83
N VAL A 255 7.77 5.09 18.11
CA VAL A 255 6.45 5.63 17.81
C VAL A 255 6.19 5.55 16.31
N PHE A 256 4.95 5.27 15.93
CA PHE A 256 4.57 5.03 14.52
C PHE A 256 3.54 6.03 14.00
N ARG A 257 3.22 7.05 14.79
CA ARG A 257 2.31 8.14 14.43
C ARG A 257 2.82 9.44 15.01
N TYR A 258 2.53 10.54 14.34
CA TYR A 258 2.72 11.86 14.93
C TYR A 258 1.84 12.05 16.17
N HIS A 259 2.27 12.94 17.06
CA HIS A 259 1.47 13.38 18.19
C HIS A 259 0.40 14.40 17.74
N ASN A 260 0.80 15.35 16.91
CA ASN A 260 -0.06 16.46 16.47
C ASN A 260 -0.82 16.18 15.17
N ASP A 261 -0.68 14.97 14.62
CA ASP A 261 -1.35 14.54 13.40
C ASP A 261 -1.67 13.03 13.46
N GLY A 262 -2.85 12.64 12.97
CA GLY A 262 -3.29 11.24 13.01
C GLY A 262 -2.66 10.31 11.96
N HIS A 263 -1.70 10.79 11.17
CA HIS A 263 -1.00 10.04 10.12
C HIS A 263 0.26 9.34 10.62
N PRO A 264 0.71 8.28 9.92
CA PRO A 264 1.99 7.64 10.19
C PRO A 264 3.13 8.67 10.20
N ASN A 265 4.11 8.50 11.09
CA ASN A 265 5.35 9.29 11.05
C ASN A 265 6.39 8.65 10.12
N GLN A 266 7.57 9.26 10.02
CA GLN A 266 8.68 8.78 9.18
C GLN A 266 9.14 7.37 9.57
N THR A 267 9.17 7.03 10.86
CA THR A 267 9.51 5.67 11.34
C THR A 267 8.55 4.61 10.80
N CYS A 268 7.24 4.90 10.82
CA CYS A 268 6.25 3.97 10.25
C CYS A 268 6.38 3.86 8.73
N ALA A 269 6.62 4.95 8.02
CA ALA A 269 6.85 4.90 6.57
C ALA A 269 8.12 4.10 6.21
N PHE A 270 9.19 4.22 6.99
CA PHE A 270 10.39 3.41 6.84
C PHE A 270 10.07 1.91 7.02
N LEU A 271 9.38 1.55 8.10
CA LEU A 271 8.93 0.18 8.34
C LEU A 271 8.05 -0.35 7.19
N VAL A 272 7.10 0.45 6.70
CA VAL A 272 6.21 0.09 5.59
C VAL A 272 7.01 -0.20 4.31
N ALA A 273 7.95 0.64 3.91
CA ALA A 273 8.76 0.40 2.71
C ALA A 273 9.52 -0.93 2.79
N ASN A 274 10.11 -1.23 3.95
CA ASN A 274 10.81 -2.50 4.20
C ASN A 274 9.88 -3.73 4.22
N LEU A 275 8.63 -3.56 4.70
CA LEU A 275 7.61 -4.61 4.62
C LEU A 275 7.21 -4.89 3.16
N PHE A 276 7.05 -3.86 2.34
CA PHE A 276 6.80 -4.01 0.90
C PHE A 276 7.94 -4.77 0.21
N TYR A 277 9.19 -4.34 0.43
CA TYR A 277 10.37 -5.00 -0.12
C TYR A 277 10.38 -6.50 0.23
N THR A 278 10.22 -6.83 1.52
CA THR A 278 10.23 -8.22 1.96
C THR A 278 9.09 -9.01 1.33
N ALA A 279 7.86 -8.51 1.42
CA ALA A 279 6.68 -9.24 0.98
C ALA A 279 6.66 -9.49 -0.53
N MET A 280 7.24 -8.57 -1.32
CA MET A 280 7.30 -8.72 -2.78
C MET A 280 8.45 -9.62 -3.25
N THR A 281 9.60 -9.58 -2.56
CA THR A 281 10.84 -10.25 -3.01
C THR A 281 11.16 -11.54 -2.25
N GLY A 282 10.59 -11.73 -1.06
CA GLY A 282 10.97 -12.78 -0.11
C GLY A 282 12.36 -12.60 0.51
N LYS A 283 13.06 -11.50 0.23
CA LYS A 283 14.42 -11.22 0.74
C LYS A 283 14.36 -10.33 1.98
N SER A 284 15.34 -10.48 2.87
CA SER A 284 15.53 -9.52 3.97
C SER A 284 16.03 -8.18 3.42
N PRO A 285 15.50 -7.04 3.91
CA PRO A 285 16.01 -5.72 3.59
C PRO A 285 17.24 -5.35 4.44
N GLU A 286 17.66 -6.19 5.39
CA GLU A 286 18.87 -5.93 6.17
C GLU A 286 20.09 -5.81 5.26
N GLY A 287 20.83 -4.71 5.43
CA GLY A 287 22.01 -4.41 4.61
C GLY A 287 21.74 -3.48 3.44
N LEU A 288 20.47 -3.17 3.11
CA LEU A 288 20.13 -2.08 2.21
C LEU A 288 20.60 -0.73 2.82
N GLU A 289 21.12 0.14 1.96
CA GLU A 289 21.54 1.51 2.22
C GLU A 289 20.34 2.44 2.48
N PHE A 290 19.15 2.14 1.96
CA PHE A 290 17.91 2.86 2.27
C PHE A 290 17.75 3.12 3.77
N ASN A 291 17.88 4.40 4.17
CA ASN A 291 17.98 4.79 5.59
C ASN A 291 17.32 6.13 5.92
N SER A 292 16.48 6.69 5.05
CA SER A 292 15.84 7.96 5.34
C SER A 292 14.44 8.07 4.78
N VAL A 293 13.61 8.88 5.44
CA VAL A 293 12.24 9.19 5.02
C VAL A 293 11.98 10.67 5.22
N THR A 294 11.34 11.29 4.23
CA THR A 294 10.99 12.72 4.26
C THR A 294 9.48 12.93 4.31
N GLU A 295 9.04 13.76 5.24
CA GLU A 295 7.65 14.21 5.34
C GLU A 295 7.25 15.10 4.15
N THR A 296 6.15 14.75 3.49
CA THR A 296 5.66 15.43 2.27
C THR A 296 4.67 16.57 2.54
N LYS A 297 4.11 16.67 3.74
CA LYS A 297 3.21 17.76 4.16
C LYS A 297 3.81 18.50 5.35
N LEU A 298 4.66 19.46 5.01
CA LEU A 298 5.35 20.30 5.96
C LEU A 298 4.51 21.51 6.37
N LYS A 299 4.71 21.97 7.60
CA LYS A 299 4.22 23.25 8.09
C LYS A 299 5.41 24.13 8.44
N LYS A 300 5.62 25.21 7.68
CA LYS A 300 6.79 26.11 7.82
C LYS A 300 8.14 25.36 7.76
N GLY A 301 8.25 24.36 6.88
CA GLY A 301 9.47 23.58 6.70
C GLY A 301 9.76 22.59 7.83
N LYS A 302 8.78 22.26 8.66
CA LYS A 302 8.87 21.26 9.73
C LYS A 302 7.79 20.18 9.56
N ASP A 303 8.03 19.03 10.16
CA ASP A 303 7.05 17.96 10.24
C ASP A 303 5.87 18.36 11.17
N PRO A 304 4.80 17.54 11.27
CA PRO A 304 3.66 17.84 12.14
C PRO A 304 3.98 18.07 13.62
N ASP A 305 5.03 17.45 14.14
CA ASP A 305 5.46 17.58 15.53
C ASP A 305 6.50 18.68 15.73
N GLY A 306 6.83 19.42 14.66
CA GLY A 306 7.80 20.51 14.68
C GLY A 306 9.26 20.03 14.54
N GLY A 307 9.46 18.74 14.26
CA GLY A 307 10.75 18.12 14.00
C GLY A 307 11.26 18.37 12.58
N GLU A 308 12.43 17.80 12.28
CA GLU A 308 13.01 17.89 10.95
C GLU A 308 12.16 17.14 9.91
N PRO A 309 12.01 17.68 8.69
CA PRO A 309 11.28 17.01 7.61
C PRO A 309 11.79 15.60 7.32
N THR A 310 13.11 15.42 7.33
CA THR A 310 13.79 14.17 6.98
C THR A 310 14.36 13.55 8.24
N VAL A 311 14.01 12.29 8.47
CA VAL A 311 14.66 11.44 9.47
C VAL A 311 15.68 10.57 8.74
N VAL A 312 16.92 10.55 9.22
CA VAL A 312 17.97 9.62 8.80
C VAL A 312 18.17 8.63 9.95
N PHE A 313 17.87 7.37 9.71
CA PHE A 313 17.95 6.29 10.69
C PHE A 313 19.40 5.89 10.91
N ASP A 314 19.84 5.82 12.16
CA ASP A 314 21.16 5.26 12.48
C ASP A 314 21.21 3.76 12.16
N ASN A 315 22.42 3.20 12.05
CA ASN A 315 22.59 1.80 11.66
C ASN A 315 21.89 0.80 12.58
N LYS A 316 21.75 1.12 13.87
CA LYS A 316 21.12 0.23 14.84
C LYS A 316 19.59 0.23 14.67
N GLU A 317 18.98 1.42 14.58
CA GLU A 317 17.54 1.55 14.37
C GLU A 317 17.14 1.07 12.97
N LYS A 318 17.94 1.39 11.94
CA LYS A 318 17.77 0.90 10.56
C LYS A 318 17.73 -0.63 10.51
N ALA A 319 18.78 -1.28 11.02
CA ALA A 319 18.88 -2.74 11.00
C ALA A 319 17.76 -3.40 11.83
N TYR A 320 17.38 -2.78 12.96
CA TYR A 320 16.25 -3.26 13.76
C TYR A 320 14.94 -3.22 12.97
N LEU A 321 14.57 -2.09 12.37
CA LEU A 321 13.33 -1.94 11.60
C LEU A 321 13.32 -2.83 10.34
N GLN A 322 14.45 -2.97 9.66
CA GLN A 322 14.63 -3.89 8.52
C GLN A 322 14.36 -5.34 8.94
N ARG A 323 14.98 -5.80 10.04
CA ARG A 323 14.76 -7.14 10.57
C ARG A 323 13.32 -7.37 11.01
N MET A 324 12.71 -6.41 11.72
CA MET A 324 11.32 -6.53 12.18
C MET A 324 10.33 -6.58 11.01
N ALA A 325 10.60 -5.87 9.91
CA ALA A 325 9.83 -6.02 8.68
C ALA A 325 9.94 -7.44 8.12
N TYR A 326 11.17 -7.98 8.06
CA TYR A 326 11.42 -9.32 7.56
C TYR A 326 10.71 -10.39 8.40
N GLU A 327 10.91 -10.37 9.71
CA GLU A 327 10.32 -11.31 10.67
C GLU A 327 8.78 -11.27 10.64
N ALA A 328 8.18 -10.08 10.57
CA ALA A 328 6.72 -9.94 10.53
C ALA A 328 6.10 -10.54 9.25
N VAL A 329 6.77 -10.41 8.09
CA VAL A 329 6.30 -11.03 6.84
C VAL A 329 6.44 -12.55 6.91
N LEU A 330 7.55 -13.07 7.45
CA LEU A 330 7.71 -14.51 7.65
C LEU A 330 6.66 -15.07 8.61
N GLU A 331 6.41 -14.41 9.74
CA GLU A 331 5.37 -14.82 10.69
C GLU A 331 3.99 -14.84 10.02
N PHE A 332 3.65 -13.79 9.26
CA PHE A 332 2.40 -13.73 8.52
C PHE A 332 2.27 -14.91 7.53
N ASN A 333 3.31 -15.19 6.76
CA ASN A 333 3.30 -16.28 5.78
C ASN A 333 3.21 -17.67 6.43
N LEU A 334 3.91 -17.89 7.55
CA LEU A 334 3.80 -19.12 8.34
C LEU A 334 2.39 -19.32 8.91
N GLY A 335 1.74 -18.23 9.36
CA GLY A 335 0.33 -18.27 9.77
C GLY A 335 -0.59 -18.73 8.64
N ASN A 336 -0.33 -18.27 7.42
CA ASN A 336 -1.10 -18.66 6.23
C ASN A 336 -0.91 -20.13 5.83
N GLU A 337 0.31 -20.68 6.02
CA GLU A 337 0.60 -22.10 5.77
C GLU A 337 -0.02 -23.02 6.83
N ASN A 338 0.02 -22.64 8.12
CA ASN A 338 -0.49 -23.49 9.20
C ASN A 338 -2.02 -23.59 9.25
N GLU A 339 -2.74 -22.64 8.67
CA GLU A 339 -4.20 -22.67 8.50
C GLU A 339 -4.66 -23.29 7.16
N SER A 340 -3.73 -23.77 6.32
CA SER A 340 -4.03 -24.21 4.95
C SER A 340 -4.74 -25.56 4.87
#